data_AF-A0AAN8IGB2-F1
#
_entry.id   AF-A0AAN8IGB2-F1
#
_cell.length_a   1.000
_cell.length_b   1.000
_cell.length_c   1.000
_cell.angle_alpha   90.00
_cell.angle_beta   90.00
_cell.angle_gamma   90.00
#
_symmetry.space_group_name_H-M   'P 1'
#
loop_
_entity.id
_entity.type
_entity.pdbx_description
1 polymer ?
#
loop_
_entity_poly.entity_id
_entity_poly.type
_entity_poly.pdbx_seq_one_letter_code
_entity_poly.pdbx_strand_id
1 'polypeptide(L)'
;MLLVTVLCLFLSAVQAQPPGPPGYIPSLPPSYNPTLPPYNPPTRPPYNPTLPPYTPPTRPPYNPTLPPYTPPTRPPYNPTLPPYPPPTLPPYTTQRPYTPTTTACSLYPSPYNPLPPCYVATNKDMQAAISSTASLTSSLASSGRDYASTVLLQQISNALKSLYYLSYDQTTLIMLSPAISKMKSTTASASYYCKQQPISSAAYTNLSRNLAWWNNNGNNPTPQQVQNLFNTASQFLEQYC
;
A
#
# COMPACT_ATOMS: atom_id res chain seq x y z
N MET A 1 34.52 -71.58 -27.25
CA MET A 1 33.13 -71.31 -26.81
C MET A 1 33.21 -70.36 -25.64
N LEU A 2 33.34 -69.06 -25.92
CA LEU A 2 32.23 -68.09 -25.85
C LEU A 2 31.69 -68.06 -24.41
N LEU A 3 32.28 -67.29 -23.48
CA LEU A 3 32.28 -65.81 -23.41
C LEU A 3 30.83 -65.30 -23.41
N VAL A 4 30.50 -64.59 -22.31
CA VAL A 4 29.24 -63.90 -21.98
C VAL A 4 28.24 -64.69 -21.10
N THR A 5 28.59 -64.84 -19.82
CA THR A 5 27.67 -65.21 -18.71
C THR A 5 27.24 -64.01 -17.85
N VAL A 6 27.30 -62.78 -18.39
CA VAL A 6 26.89 -61.58 -17.64
C VAL A 6 26.25 -60.57 -18.59
N LEU A 7 24.98 -60.76 -18.93
CA LEU A 7 24.12 -59.69 -19.43
C LEU A 7 22.64 -60.09 -19.31
N CYS A 8 21.84 -59.15 -18.81
CA CYS A 8 20.36 -59.15 -18.88
C CYS A 8 19.60 -60.00 -17.85
N LEU A 9 19.83 -59.69 -16.57
CA LEU A 9 18.75 -59.62 -15.58
C LEU A 9 17.82 -58.45 -15.94
N PHE A 10 16.98 -58.64 -16.95
CA PHE A 10 15.79 -57.82 -17.20
C PHE A 10 14.77 -58.72 -17.87
N LEU A 11 13.90 -59.36 -17.09
CA LEU A 11 12.53 -59.56 -17.54
C LEU A 11 11.61 -59.64 -16.32
N SER A 12 10.82 -58.58 -16.25
CA SER A 12 9.93 -58.12 -15.20
C SER A 12 8.96 -59.14 -14.64
N ALA A 13 8.69 -58.95 -13.35
CA ALA A 13 7.59 -59.51 -12.59
C ALA A 13 6.25 -59.41 -13.36
N VAL A 14 5.63 -60.55 -13.61
CA VAL A 14 4.21 -60.63 -13.98
C VAL A 14 3.40 -60.51 -12.70
N GLN A 15 3.02 -59.29 -12.35
CA GLN A 15 2.06 -59.05 -11.27
C GLN A 15 0.66 -59.08 -11.88
N ALA A 16 -0.14 -60.08 -11.49
CA ALA A 16 -1.53 -60.21 -11.87
C ALA A 16 -2.34 -59.01 -11.34
N GLN A 17 -2.96 -58.24 -12.23
CA GLN A 17 -4.03 -57.30 -11.88
C GLN A 17 -5.40 -58.02 -11.90
N PRO A 18 -6.33 -57.69 -10.99
CA PRO A 18 -7.69 -58.21 -11.03
C PRO A 18 -8.49 -57.60 -12.21
N PRO A 19 -9.52 -58.30 -12.73
CA PRO A 19 -10.34 -57.80 -13.82
C PRO A 19 -11.16 -56.58 -13.37
N GLY A 20 -11.02 -55.46 -14.09
CA GLY A 20 -11.88 -54.28 -13.93
C GLY A 20 -13.29 -54.49 -14.47
N PRO A 21 -14.28 -53.69 -14.02
CA PRO A 21 -15.68 -53.84 -14.44
C PRO A 21 -15.90 -53.48 -15.93
N PRO A 22 -16.97 -54.00 -16.56
CA PRO A 22 -17.22 -53.82 -17.99
C PRO A 22 -17.41 -52.33 -18.37
N GLY A 23 -16.77 -51.96 -19.48
CA GLY A 23 -16.77 -50.60 -20.01
C GLY A 23 -18.16 -50.09 -20.37
N TYR A 24 -18.53 -48.96 -19.80
CA TYR A 24 -19.58 -48.09 -20.35
C TYR A 24 -19.07 -47.50 -21.66
N ILE A 25 -19.74 -47.81 -22.76
CA ILE A 25 -19.54 -47.13 -24.05
C ILE A 25 -20.35 -45.83 -23.97
N PRO A 26 -19.74 -44.63 -23.99
CA PRO A 26 -20.52 -43.40 -24.10
C PRO A 26 -21.04 -43.31 -25.54
N SER A 27 -22.35 -43.48 -25.72
CA SER A 27 -23.00 -43.05 -26.97
C SER A 27 -22.72 -41.56 -27.19
N LEU A 28 -22.14 -41.25 -28.35
CA LEU A 28 -21.91 -39.90 -28.83
C LEU A 28 -23.23 -39.10 -28.82
N PRO A 29 -23.27 -37.87 -28.25
CA PRO A 29 -24.43 -37.01 -28.40
C PRO A 29 -24.56 -36.52 -29.85
N PRO A 30 -25.78 -36.25 -30.33
CA PRO A 30 -26.00 -35.74 -31.68
C PRO A 30 -25.32 -34.37 -31.87
N SER A 31 -24.72 -34.18 -33.04
CA SER A 31 -24.12 -32.92 -33.47
C SER A 31 -25.20 -31.84 -33.53
N TYR A 32 -25.21 -30.95 -32.54
CA TYR A 32 -25.95 -29.69 -32.62
C TYR A 32 -25.13 -28.72 -33.46
N ASN A 33 -25.64 -28.38 -34.63
CA ASN A 33 -25.19 -27.24 -35.44
C ASN A 33 -25.95 -26.00 -34.95
N PRO A 34 -25.33 -25.06 -34.22
CA PRO A 34 -25.97 -23.80 -33.93
C PRO A 34 -25.84 -22.92 -35.18
N THR A 35 -26.87 -22.90 -36.00
CA THR A 35 -27.03 -21.85 -37.01
C THR A 35 -27.18 -20.54 -36.24
N LEU A 36 -26.11 -19.72 -36.21
CA LEU A 36 -26.15 -18.38 -35.63
C LEU A 36 -27.23 -17.56 -36.36
N PRO A 37 -28.15 -16.88 -35.64
CA PRO A 37 -29.04 -15.94 -36.30
C PRO A 37 -28.21 -14.79 -36.92
N PRO A 38 -28.65 -14.20 -38.04
CA PRO A 38 -27.93 -13.11 -38.68
C PRO A 38 -27.80 -11.91 -37.73
N TYR A 39 -26.58 -11.40 -37.64
CA TYR A 39 -26.24 -10.19 -36.89
C TYR A 39 -26.87 -8.98 -37.61
N ASN A 40 -27.94 -8.41 -37.04
CA ASN A 40 -28.42 -7.10 -37.45
C ASN A 40 -27.53 -6.02 -36.80
N PRO A 41 -26.78 -5.21 -37.56
CA PRO A 41 -26.13 -4.04 -37.00
C PRO A 41 -27.19 -3.06 -36.48
N PRO A 42 -26.98 -2.38 -35.34
CA PRO A 42 -27.89 -1.35 -34.88
C PRO A 42 -27.89 -0.18 -35.86
N THR A 43 -29.06 0.14 -36.38
CA THR A 43 -29.35 1.36 -37.16
C THR A 43 -29.11 2.56 -36.24
N ARG A 44 -28.01 3.29 -36.46
CA ARG A 44 -27.79 4.60 -35.83
C ARG A 44 -28.79 5.61 -36.42
N PRO A 45 -29.51 6.40 -35.61
CA PRO A 45 -30.25 7.54 -36.13
C PRO A 45 -29.27 8.59 -36.67
N PRO A 46 -29.59 9.29 -37.78
CA PRO A 46 -28.78 10.39 -38.26
C PRO A 46 -28.86 11.55 -37.28
N TYR A 47 -27.77 11.84 -36.58
CA TYR A 47 -27.62 13.11 -35.88
C TYR A 47 -27.36 14.20 -36.92
N ASN A 48 -28.38 15.03 -37.16
CA ASN A 48 -28.24 16.29 -37.88
C ASN A 48 -28.19 17.43 -36.87
N PRO A 49 -27.02 18.00 -36.53
CA PRO A 49 -26.96 19.21 -35.76
C PRO A 49 -27.16 20.40 -36.72
N THR A 50 -28.40 20.83 -36.91
CA THR A 50 -28.67 22.16 -37.46
C THR A 50 -28.26 23.18 -36.41
N LEU A 51 -27.11 23.82 -36.60
CA LEU A 51 -26.66 24.94 -35.76
C LEU A 51 -27.63 26.13 -35.91
N PRO A 52 -28.17 26.71 -34.82
CA PRO A 52 -28.90 27.97 -34.92
C PRO A 52 -27.93 29.12 -35.27
N PRO A 53 -28.40 30.15 -36.01
CA PRO A 53 -27.54 31.24 -36.46
C PRO A 53 -27.01 32.08 -35.29
N TYR A 54 -25.73 32.44 -35.41
CA TYR A 54 -24.97 33.25 -34.46
C TYR A 54 -25.44 34.71 -34.51
N THR A 55 -26.06 35.21 -33.45
CA THR A 55 -26.32 36.65 -33.27
C THR A 55 -25.19 37.26 -32.43
N PRO A 56 -24.41 38.22 -32.94
CA PRO A 56 -23.43 38.92 -32.13
C PRO A 56 -24.13 39.82 -31.09
N PRO A 57 -23.70 39.83 -29.82
CA PRO A 57 -24.26 40.75 -28.84
C PRO A 57 -23.80 42.19 -29.12
N THR A 58 -24.77 43.08 -29.31
CA THR A 58 -24.59 44.53 -29.32
C THR A 58 -24.15 45.01 -27.94
N ARG A 59 -22.95 45.61 -27.84
CA ARG A 59 -22.48 46.28 -26.62
C ARG A 59 -23.21 47.62 -26.43
N PRO A 60 -23.82 47.91 -25.27
CA PRO A 60 -24.20 49.28 -24.93
C PRO A 60 -22.94 50.11 -24.56
N PRO A 61 -22.90 51.42 -24.85
CA PRO A 61 -21.81 52.29 -24.42
C PRO A 61 -22.04 52.66 -22.95
N TYR A 62 -21.17 52.17 -22.05
CA TYR A 62 -21.14 52.65 -20.67
C TYR A 62 -19.95 53.59 -20.47
N ASN A 63 -20.28 54.85 -20.24
CA ASN A 63 -19.41 55.91 -19.75
C ASN A 63 -19.42 55.90 -18.20
N PRO A 64 -18.29 55.70 -17.51
CA PRO A 64 -18.24 55.88 -16.07
C PRO A 64 -17.55 57.19 -15.72
N THR A 65 -18.32 58.20 -15.37
CA THR A 65 -17.85 59.30 -14.52
C THR A 65 -17.56 58.70 -13.14
N LEU A 66 -16.29 58.68 -12.71
CA LEU A 66 -15.85 58.13 -11.42
C LEU A 66 -16.31 59.00 -10.24
N PRO A 67 -17.01 58.47 -9.22
CA PRO A 67 -17.12 59.13 -7.92
C PRO A 67 -15.84 58.92 -7.08
N PRO A 68 -15.51 59.82 -6.14
CA PRO A 68 -14.26 59.78 -5.40
C PRO A 68 -14.19 58.64 -4.36
N TYR A 69 -12.96 58.15 -4.19
CA TYR A 69 -12.50 57.12 -3.25
C TYR A 69 -12.88 57.39 -1.79
N THR A 70 -13.37 56.35 -1.12
CA THR A 70 -13.20 56.15 0.33
C THR A 70 -12.59 54.76 0.56
N PRO A 71 -11.43 54.63 1.23
CA PRO A 71 -10.87 53.32 1.53
C PRO A 71 -11.70 52.64 2.64
N PRO A 72 -12.19 51.40 2.45
CA PRO A 72 -12.81 50.67 3.54
C PRO A 72 -11.72 50.21 4.52
N THR A 73 -11.89 50.56 5.80
CA THR A 73 -11.20 49.95 6.91
C THR A 73 -11.52 48.45 6.92
N ARG A 74 -10.57 47.61 6.50
CA ARG A 74 -10.70 46.14 6.61
C ARG A 74 -10.63 45.75 8.09
N PRO A 75 -11.61 45.03 8.64
CA PRO A 75 -11.40 44.31 9.88
C PRO A 75 -10.34 43.20 9.63
N PRO A 76 -9.56 42.81 10.64
CA PRO A 76 -8.60 41.73 10.49
C PRO A 76 -9.37 40.43 10.22
N TYR A 77 -9.24 39.92 9.00
CA TYR A 77 -9.71 38.59 8.65
C TYR A 77 -8.82 37.58 9.39
N ASN A 78 -9.39 36.90 10.37
CA ASN A 78 -8.81 35.75 11.03
C ASN A 78 -9.40 34.48 10.39
N PRO A 79 -8.69 33.78 9.49
CA PRO A 79 -9.11 32.46 9.08
C PRO A 79 -8.64 31.48 10.16
N THR A 80 -9.35 31.40 11.28
CA THR A 80 -9.31 30.17 12.07
C THR A 80 -10.06 29.13 11.24
N LEU A 81 -9.33 28.39 10.38
CA LEU A 81 -9.89 27.20 9.76
C LEU A 81 -10.35 26.28 10.89
N PRO A 82 -11.63 25.83 10.91
CA PRO A 82 -12.05 24.86 11.90
C PRO A 82 -11.19 23.60 11.74
N PRO A 83 -10.85 22.91 12.84
CA PRO A 83 -10.10 21.67 12.75
C PRO A 83 -10.83 20.72 11.81
N TYR A 84 -10.10 20.15 10.85
CA TYR A 84 -10.62 19.12 9.95
C TYR A 84 -11.32 18.06 10.82
N PRO A 85 -12.62 17.79 10.60
CA PRO A 85 -13.27 16.69 11.30
C PRO A 85 -12.53 15.40 10.91
N PRO A 86 -12.29 14.49 11.86
CA PRO A 86 -11.67 13.21 11.54
C PRO A 86 -12.51 12.49 10.48
N PRO A 87 -11.87 11.82 9.50
CA PRO A 87 -12.61 11.07 8.49
C PRO A 87 -13.52 10.06 9.18
N THR A 88 -14.82 10.14 8.88
CA THR A 88 -15.83 9.16 9.27
C THR A 88 -15.55 7.87 8.50
N LEU A 89 -14.75 6.98 9.07
CA LEU A 89 -14.54 5.64 8.53
C LEU A 89 -15.74 4.76 8.92
N PRO A 90 -16.25 3.90 8.01
CA PRO A 90 -17.28 2.93 8.37
C PRO A 90 -16.73 1.91 9.38
N PRO A 91 -17.58 1.30 10.22
CA PRO A 91 -17.13 0.60 11.40
C PRO A 91 -16.68 -0.82 11.04
N TYR A 92 -15.38 -1.11 11.14
CA TYR A 92 -14.93 -2.47 11.40
C TYR A 92 -13.79 -2.49 12.44
N THR A 93 -14.21 -2.92 13.64
CA THR A 93 -13.50 -3.72 14.65
C THR A 93 -12.24 -3.18 15.33
N THR A 94 -12.46 -2.69 16.56
CA THR A 94 -11.65 -2.88 17.78
C THR A 94 -10.12 -2.88 17.65
N GLN A 95 -9.52 -1.69 17.74
CA GLN A 95 -8.24 -1.45 18.42
C GLN A 95 -8.25 0.00 18.93
N ARG A 96 -7.77 0.25 20.16
CA ARG A 96 -7.62 1.61 20.69
C ARG A 96 -6.83 2.44 19.67
N PRO A 97 -7.27 3.67 19.32
CA PRO A 97 -6.44 4.56 18.54
C PRO A 97 -5.14 4.75 19.31
N TYR A 98 -4.01 4.36 18.72
CA TYR A 98 -2.73 4.88 19.15
C TYR A 98 -2.82 6.39 18.96
N THR A 99 -2.99 7.13 20.06
CA THR A 99 -2.81 8.57 20.10
C THR A 99 -1.31 8.79 20.29
N PRO A 100 -0.52 9.06 19.23
CA PRO A 100 0.82 9.56 19.44
C PRO A 100 0.71 10.79 20.35
N THR A 101 1.56 10.87 21.36
CA THR A 101 1.80 12.12 22.09
C THR A 101 2.51 13.07 21.12
N THR A 102 1.79 13.59 20.13
CA THR A 102 2.31 14.58 19.20
C THR A 102 2.34 15.90 19.93
N THR A 103 3.54 16.31 20.35
CA THR A 103 3.81 17.72 20.67
C THR A 103 3.21 18.58 19.56
N ALA A 104 2.35 19.55 19.91
CA ALA A 104 1.83 20.48 18.93
C ALA A 104 3.01 21.20 18.29
N CYS A 105 3.16 21.04 16.98
CA CYS A 105 4.23 21.63 16.21
C CYS A 105 3.60 22.45 15.07
N SER A 106 4.32 23.48 14.59
CA SER A 106 3.88 24.28 13.44
C SER A 106 4.76 24.03 12.21
N LEU A 107 4.14 23.89 11.03
CA LEU A 107 4.85 23.90 9.74
C LEU A 107 5.29 25.32 9.34
N TYR A 108 4.72 26.35 9.99
CA TYR A 108 5.06 27.76 9.78
C TYR A 108 5.12 28.46 11.15
N PRO A 109 6.30 28.55 11.79
CA PRO A 109 6.42 29.19 13.10
C PRO A 109 6.06 30.68 12.97
N SER A 110 5.00 31.10 13.67
CA SER A 110 4.65 32.51 13.78
C SER A 110 5.51 33.16 14.86
N PRO A 111 6.00 34.40 14.68
CA PRO A 111 6.71 35.14 15.73
C PRO A 111 5.91 35.28 17.03
N TYR A 112 4.58 35.16 16.94
CA TYR A 112 3.64 35.32 18.05
C TYR A 112 3.22 34.00 18.71
N ASN A 113 3.62 32.84 18.18
CA ASN A 113 3.42 31.54 18.83
C ASN A 113 4.53 30.56 18.40
N PRO A 114 5.66 30.49 19.13
CA PRO A 114 6.80 29.66 18.80
C PRO A 114 6.54 28.21 19.22
N LEU A 115 5.61 27.53 18.53
CA LEU A 115 5.59 26.07 18.55
C LEU A 115 6.89 25.57 17.88
N PRO A 116 7.54 24.53 18.43
CA PRO A 116 8.70 23.94 17.79
C PRO A 116 8.31 23.49 16.36
N PRO A 117 9.20 23.69 15.36
CA PRO A 117 8.91 23.30 14.00
C PRO A 117 8.60 21.80 13.95
N CYS A 118 7.55 21.42 13.21
CA CYS A 118 7.25 20.01 13.01
C CYS A 118 8.48 19.33 12.42
N TYR A 119 8.85 18.16 12.94
CA TYR A 119 9.77 17.31 12.21
C TYR A 119 9.10 16.94 10.88
N VAL A 120 9.66 17.43 9.78
CA VAL A 120 9.28 17.05 8.42
C VAL A 120 10.42 16.21 7.86
N ALA A 121 10.15 14.94 7.61
CA ALA A 121 11.12 14.02 7.05
C ALA A 121 11.45 14.43 5.61
N THR A 122 12.74 14.40 5.28
CA THR A 122 13.20 14.50 3.89
C THR A 122 13.25 13.12 3.23
N ASN A 123 13.39 13.06 1.89
CA ASN A 123 13.70 11.79 1.22
C ASN A 123 14.97 11.12 1.78
N LYS A 124 15.97 11.92 2.19
CA LYS A 124 17.18 11.43 2.84
C LYS A 124 16.87 10.78 4.20
N ASP A 125 16.01 11.41 5.00
CA ASP A 125 15.56 10.83 6.27
C ASP A 125 14.79 9.53 6.10
N MET A 126 13.88 9.50 5.12
CA MET A 126 13.10 8.31 4.79
C MET A 126 14.03 7.16 4.39
N GLN A 127 14.96 7.39 3.47
CA GLN A 127 15.89 6.35 3.03
C GLN A 127 16.83 5.88 4.15
N ALA A 128 17.29 6.79 5.02
CA ALA A 128 18.05 6.41 6.20
C ALA A 128 17.23 5.54 7.17
N ALA A 129 15.97 5.88 7.40
CA ALA A 129 15.05 5.08 8.21
C ALA A 129 14.85 3.68 7.61
N ILE A 130 14.49 3.60 6.33
CA ILE A 130 14.31 2.33 5.63
C ILE A 130 15.58 1.46 5.73
N SER A 131 16.75 2.03 5.42
CA SER A 131 18.02 1.30 5.43
C SER A 131 18.38 0.75 6.81
N SER A 132 18.30 1.59 7.84
CA SER A 132 18.58 1.19 9.23
C SER A 132 17.60 0.13 9.73
N THR A 133 16.28 0.31 9.52
CA THR A 133 15.26 -0.65 9.95
C THR A 133 15.36 -1.96 9.18
N ALA A 134 15.58 -1.92 7.87
CA ALA A 134 15.75 -3.13 7.05
C ALA A 134 16.98 -3.93 7.48
N SER A 135 18.08 -3.25 7.83
CA SER A 135 19.31 -3.87 8.32
C SER A 135 19.10 -4.50 9.69
N LEU A 136 18.53 -3.76 10.65
CA LEU A 136 18.24 -4.27 11.99
C LEU A 136 17.33 -5.50 11.93
N THR A 137 16.23 -5.42 11.18
CA THR A 137 15.29 -6.55 11.05
C THR A 137 15.94 -7.77 10.39
N SER A 138 16.83 -7.57 9.40
CA SER A 138 17.60 -8.67 8.80
C SER A 138 18.56 -9.31 9.82
N SER A 139 19.24 -8.51 10.63
CA SER A 139 20.14 -9.00 11.69
C SER A 139 19.39 -9.74 12.80
N LEU A 140 18.24 -9.20 13.23
CA LEU A 140 17.37 -9.86 14.20
C LEU A 140 16.83 -11.18 13.65
N ALA A 141 16.49 -11.26 12.36
CA ALA A 141 16.07 -12.52 11.73
C ALA A 141 17.18 -13.57 11.75
N SER A 142 18.43 -13.16 11.53
CA SER A 142 19.57 -14.09 11.54
C SER A 142 19.90 -14.67 12.93
N SER A 143 19.49 -13.97 13.98
CA SER A 143 19.67 -14.38 15.38
C SER A 143 18.36 -14.83 16.05
N GLY A 144 17.32 -15.07 15.24
CA GLY A 144 15.95 -15.23 15.69
C GLY A 144 15.76 -16.40 16.66
N ARG A 145 14.91 -16.19 17.67
CA ARG A 145 14.59 -17.19 18.72
C ARG A 145 13.34 -18.01 18.44
N ASP A 146 12.46 -17.52 17.57
CA ASP A 146 11.23 -18.20 17.19
C ASP A 146 10.93 -18.04 15.70
N TYR A 147 10.28 -19.05 15.12
CA TYR A 147 10.04 -19.14 13.68
C TYR A 147 9.11 -18.03 13.18
N ALA A 148 8.03 -17.74 13.90
CA ALA A 148 6.99 -16.80 13.46
C ALA A 148 7.53 -15.36 13.39
N SER A 149 8.22 -14.90 14.42
CA SER A 149 8.88 -13.60 14.44
C SER A 149 9.97 -13.51 13.38
N THR A 150 10.75 -14.58 13.19
CA THR A 150 11.81 -14.61 12.17
C THR A 150 11.24 -14.43 10.75
N VAL A 151 10.12 -15.09 10.44
CA VAL A 151 9.44 -14.93 9.15
C VAL A 151 8.96 -13.49 8.95
N LEU A 152 8.34 -12.87 9.98
CA LEU A 152 7.92 -11.47 9.87
C LEU A 152 9.09 -10.50 9.75
N LEU A 153 10.18 -10.72 10.48
CA LEU A 153 11.40 -9.91 10.37
C LEU A 153 11.95 -9.94 8.94
N GLN A 154 11.98 -11.11 8.30
CA GLN A 154 12.41 -11.26 6.92
C GLN A 154 11.46 -10.55 5.96
N GLN A 155 10.15 -10.72 6.13
CA GLN A 155 9.13 -10.04 5.30
C GLN A 155 9.23 -8.51 5.42
N ILE A 156 9.36 -7.98 6.64
CA ILE A 156 9.55 -6.55 6.87
C ILE A 156 10.84 -6.05 6.22
N SER A 157 11.96 -6.76 6.40
CA SER A 157 13.25 -6.40 5.81
C SER A 157 13.16 -6.33 4.28
N ASN A 158 12.55 -7.34 3.65
CA ASN A 158 12.40 -7.41 2.19
C ASN A 158 11.44 -6.33 1.66
N ALA A 159 10.32 -6.11 2.35
CA ALA A 159 9.37 -5.06 2.01
C ALA A 159 10.04 -3.68 2.07
N LEU A 160 10.83 -3.39 3.12
CA LEU A 160 11.56 -2.13 3.24
C LEU A 160 12.62 -1.98 2.13
N LYS A 161 13.37 -3.03 1.81
CA LYS A 161 14.37 -3.01 0.71
C LYS A 161 13.75 -2.68 -0.65
N SER A 162 12.50 -3.06 -0.89
CA SER A 162 11.78 -2.71 -2.13
C SER A 162 11.60 -1.18 -2.32
N LEU A 163 11.82 -0.38 -1.26
CA LEU A 163 11.63 1.07 -1.26
C LEU A 163 12.91 1.89 -1.49
N TYR A 164 14.08 1.27 -1.69
CA TYR A 164 15.37 1.99 -1.72
C TYR A 164 15.50 3.08 -2.80
N TYR A 165 14.71 2.99 -3.86
CA TYR A 165 14.73 3.98 -4.96
C TYR A 165 13.53 4.94 -4.94
N LEU A 166 12.67 4.82 -3.92
CA LEU A 166 11.47 5.61 -3.83
C LEU A 166 11.78 7.02 -3.32
N SER A 167 11.23 8.02 -3.99
CA SER A 167 11.25 9.40 -3.53
C SER A 167 9.87 10.03 -3.69
N TYR A 168 9.57 10.98 -2.82
CA TYR A 168 8.27 11.63 -2.72
C TYR A 168 8.39 13.15 -2.73
N ASP A 169 7.32 13.81 -3.15
CA ASP A 169 7.16 15.26 -3.02
C ASP A 169 6.99 15.68 -1.55
N GLN A 170 7.08 16.99 -1.30
CA GLN A 170 7.01 17.57 0.04
C GLN A 170 5.68 17.27 0.74
N THR A 171 4.55 17.24 0.02
CA THR A 171 3.22 17.00 0.59
C THR A 171 3.10 15.57 1.10
N THR A 172 3.56 14.62 0.30
CA THR A 172 3.60 13.21 0.66
C THR A 172 4.56 12.96 1.82
N LEU A 173 5.72 13.62 1.83
CA LEU A 173 6.67 13.55 2.94
C LEU A 173 6.11 14.11 4.25
N ILE A 174 5.35 15.21 4.22
CA ILE A 174 4.65 15.74 5.40
C ILE A 174 3.68 14.67 5.96
N MET A 175 2.94 14.00 5.08
CA MET A 175 2.01 12.93 5.48
C MET A 175 2.75 11.72 6.10
N LEU A 176 3.88 11.32 5.54
CA LEU A 176 4.67 10.18 6.02
C LEU A 176 5.55 10.48 7.24
N SER A 177 5.79 11.76 7.53
CA SER A 177 6.71 12.20 8.59
C SER A 177 6.45 11.56 9.96
N PRO A 178 5.19 11.41 10.44
CA PRO A 178 4.92 10.74 11.71
C PRO A 178 5.38 9.27 11.73
N ALA A 179 5.13 8.51 10.66
CA ALA A 179 5.59 7.12 10.56
C ALA A 179 7.10 7.03 10.49
N ILE A 180 7.73 7.87 9.65
CA ILE A 180 9.18 7.87 9.48
C ILE A 180 9.84 8.18 10.82
N SER A 181 9.34 9.19 11.55
CA SER A 181 9.84 9.55 12.87
C SER A 181 9.68 8.39 13.87
N LYS A 182 8.50 7.77 13.92
CA LYS A 182 8.24 6.63 14.82
C LYS A 182 9.17 5.46 14.50
N MET A 183 9.27 5.09 13.22
CA MET A 183 10.10 3.97 12.79
C MET A 183 11.58 4.21 13.11
N LYS A 184 12.08 5.44 12.92
CA LYS A 184 13.45 5.82 13.34
C LYS A 184 13.65 5.65 14.84
N SER A 185 12.76 6.20 15.67
CA SER A 185 12.89 6.10 17.13
C SER A 185 12.81 4.65 17.63
N THR A 186 11.88 3.86 17.09
CA THR A 186 11.71 2.45 17.49
C THR A 186 12.91 1.61 17.04
N THR A 187 13.40 1.84 15.82
CA THR A 187 14.61 1.16 15.31
C THR A 187 15.83 1.47 16.17
N ALA A 188 16.03 2.75 16.52
CA ALA A 188 17.11 3.14 17.41
C ALA A 188 16.99 2.45 18.78
N SER A 189 15.82 2.49 19.41
CA SER A 189 15.58 1.83 20.70
C SER A 189 15.88 0.32 20.62
N ALA A 190 15.33 -0.37 19.62
CA ALA A 190 15.56 -1.79 19.40
C ALA A 190 17.04 -2.11 19.13
N SER A 191 17.80 -1.25 18.45
CA SER A 191 19.22 -1.50 18.21
C SER A 191 20.07 -1.50 19.48
N TYR A 192 19.68 -0.77 20.52
CA TYR A 192 20.44 -0.67 21.78
C TYR A 192 19.91 -1.58 22.89
N TYR A 193 18.60 -1.77 22.96
CA TYR A 193 17.96 -2.34 24.16
C TYR A 193 17.12 -3.61 23.91
N CYS A 194 17.10 -4.14 22.67
CA CYS A 194 16.23 -5.25 22.32
C CYS A 194 16.54 -6.54 23.11
N LYS A 195 15.51 -7.02 23.81
CA LYS A 195 15.39 -8.32 24.43
C LYS A 195 14.34 -9.13 23.68
N GLN A 196 14.81 -9.89 22.69
CA GLN A 196 13.95 -10.69 21.82
C GLN A 196 12.94 -11.55 22.59
N GLN A 197 11.66 -11.31 22.34
CA GLN A 197 10.53 -12.02 22.94
C GLN A 197 9.54 -12.47 21.84
N PRO A 198 8.93 -13.67 21.96
CA PRO A 198 7.98 -14.15 20.96
C PRO A 198 6.75 -13.25 20.89
N ILE A 199 6.33 -12.92 19.67
CA ILE A 199 5.07 -12.18 19.46
C ILE A 199 3.85 -13.08 19.69
N SER A 200 2.73 -12.48 20.08
CA SER A 200 1.47 -13.21 20.22
C SER A 200 0.92 -13.69 18.87
N SER A 201 0.16 -14.79 18.87
CA SER A 201 -0.50 -15.31 17.65
C SER A 201 -1.45 -14.27 17.01
N ALA A 202 -2.16 -13.49 17.82
CA ALA A 202 -3.01 -12.40 17.35
C ALA A 202 -2.20 -11.29 16.66
N ALA A 203 -1.06 -10.91 17.24
CA ALA A 203 -0.15 -9.94 16.64
C ALA A 203 0.42 -10.45 15.32
N TYR A 204 0.89 -11.70 15.28
CA TYR A 204 1.38 -12.34 14.07
C TYR A 204 0.34 -12.30 12.94
N THR A 205 -0.90 -12.66 13.22
CA THR A 205 -1.99 -12.67 12.22
C THR A 205 -2.28 -11.28 11.67
N ASN A 206 -2.26 -10.25 12.52
CA ASN A 206 -2.50 -8.88 12.09
C ASN A 206 -1.33 -8.32 11.27
N LEU A 207 -0.10 -8.51 11.74
CA LEU A 207 1.11 -8.01 11.09
C LEU A 207 1.36 -8.72 9.75
N SER A 208 1.16 -10.03 9.68
CA SER A 208 1.27 -10.78 8.42
C SER A 208 0.27 -10.31 7.37
N ARG A 209 -0.96 -9.96 7.77
CA ARG A 209 -1.96 -9.39 6.84
C ARG A 209 -1.50 -8.05 6.25
N ASN A 210 -0.89 -7.19 7.07
CA ASN A 210 -0.34 -5.91 6.60
C ASN A 210 0.81 -6.10 5.60
N LEU A 211 1.53 -7.21 5.68
CA LEU A 211 2.66 -7.55 4.81
C LEU A 211 2.24 -8.37 3.57
N ALA A 212 1.01 -8.88 3.51
CA ALA A 212 0.56 -9.79 2.45
C ALA A 212 0.72 -9.22 1.03
N TRP A 213 0.48 -7.92 0.86
CA TRP A 213 0.65 -7.27 -0.45
C TRP A 213 2.13 -7.23 -0.88
N TRP A 214 3.03 -6.93 0.05
CA TRP A 214 4.48 -6.84 -0.19
C TRP A 214 5.09 -8.18 -0.59
N ASN A 215 4.52 -9.28 -0.11
CA ASN A 215 5.00 -10.63 -0.44
C ASN A 215 4.70 -11.06 -1.89
N ASN A 216 3.73 -10.43 -2.55
CA ASN A 216 3.24 -10.89 -3.86
C ASN A 216 3.46 -9.87 -4.99
N ASN A 217 3.27 -8.58 -4.74
CA ASN A 217 3.10 -7.57 -5.81
C ASN A 217 3.83 -6.24 -5.52
N GLY A 218 4.86 -6.25 -4.66
CA GLY A 218 5.52 -5.09 -4.03
C GLY A 218 6.12 -3.98 -4.91
N ASN A 219 5.73 -3.88 -6.18
CA ASN A 219 6.21 -2.89 -7.14
C ASN A 219 5.34 -1.63 -7.09
N ASN A 220 5.99 -0.46 -7.11
CA ASN A 220 5.38 0.87 -7.16
C ASN A 220 4.25 1.10 -6.12
N PRO A 221 4.57 1.06 -4.82
CA PRO A 221 3.59 1.18 -3.75
C PRO A 221 2.99 2.60 -3.65
N THR A 222 1.72 2.67 -3.26
CA THR A 222 1.08 3.93 -2.90
C THR A 222 1.67 4.50 -1.61
N PRO A 223 1.59 5.82 -1.37
CA PRO A 223 2.04 6.41 -0.11
C PRO A 223 1.36 5.81 1.12
N GLN A 224 0.09 5.41 1.01
CA GLN A 224 -0.64 4.73 2.09
C GLN A 224 -0.08 3.33 2.39
N GLN A 225 0.34 2.58 1.36
CA GLN A 225 0.98 1.28 1.56
C GLN A 225 2.33 1.44 2.27
N VAL A 226 3.12 2.45 1.88
CA VAL A 226 4.40 2.78 2.54
C VAL A 226 4.18 3.19 4.00
N GLN A 227 3.20 4.06 4.25
CA GLN A 227 2.78 4.44 5.61
C GLN A 227 2.41 3.23 6.46
N ASN A 228 1.62 2.30 5.90
CA ASN A 228 1.22 1.07 6.58
C ASN A 228 2.42 0.17 6.90
N LEU A 229 3.38 0.05 5.97
CA LEU A 229 4.61 -0.71 6.18
C LEU A 229 5.45 -0.12 7.31
N PHE A 230 5.66 1.20 7.34
CA PHE A 230 6.44 1.86 8.39
C PHE A 230 5.81 1.69 9.77
N ASN A 231 4.49 1.82 9.85
CA ASN A 231 3.74 1.55 11.08
C ASN A 231 3.85 0.09 11.51
N THR A 232 3.73 -0.85 10.55
CA THR A 232 3.84 -2.29 10.80
C THR A 232 5.24 -2.66 11.32
N ALA A 233 6.30 -2.11 10.72
CA ALA A 233 7.68 -2.32 11.17
C ALA A 233 7.90 -1.79 12.59
N SER A 234 7.40 -0.58 12.88
CA SER A 234 7.47 0.01 14.22
C SER A 234 6.72 -0.84 15.25
N GLN A 235 5.49 -1.23 14.93
CA GLN A 235 4.65 -2.04 15.83
C GLN A 235 5.25 -3.42 16.09
N PHE A 236 5.85 -4.04 15.07
CA PHE A 236 6.54 -5.32 15.23
C PHE A 236 7.71 -5.16 16.20
N LEU A 237 8.58 -4.18 16.00
CA LEU A 237 9.75 -3.96 16.86
C LEU A 237 9.35 -3.60 18.30
N GLU A 238 8.27 -2.84 18.50
CA GLU A 238 7.72 -2.53 19.84
C GLU A 238 7.28 -3.78 20.60
N GLN A 239 6.82 -4.82 19.91
CA GLN A 239 6.36 -6.06 20.53
C GLN A 239 7.45 -7.12 20.65
N TYR A 240 8.42 -7.12 19.73
CA TYR A 240 9.45 -8.14 19.65
C TYR A 240 10.66 -7.87 20.54
N CYS A 241 10.94 -6.62 20.90
CA CYS A 241 12.18 -6.21 21.58
C CYS A 241 12.07 -5.92 23.10
#